data_AF-A0A6I8W9T0-F1
#
_entry.id   AF-A0A6I8W9T0-F1
#
_cell.length_a   1.000
_cell.length_b   1.000
_cell.length_c   1.000
_cell.angle_alpha   90.00
_cell.angle_beta   90.00
_cell.angle_gamma   90.00
#
_symmetry.space_group_name_H-M   'P 1'
#
loop_
_entity.id
_entity.type
_entity.pdbx_description
1 polymer ?
#
loop_
_entity_poly.entity_id
_entity_poly.type
_entity_poly.pdbx_seq_one_letter_code
_entity_poly.pdbx_strand_id
1 'polypeptide(L)'
;MAALTPEHENENIGWYNRFARHPFYGRLGVNSGVMLMNLTRMREFHWEKHILSIHEEYKLRIIWGDQDIINIFFYYYPDKLFVMPCEYNYRPDHCMYMSTCNMTHSGVKLMHGIRGYFHTDKQPLFKIIYESMERYQLGSNTNTNFLMPLRTGLNQKSVNESSCGKISTEVLKMATKLFGNSF
;
A
#
# COMPACT_ATOMS: atom_id res chain seq x y z
N MET A 1 15.69 8.02 5.50
CA MET A 1 15.88 6.95 6.50
C MET A 1 14.89 5.84 6.25
N ALA A 2 13.60 6.17 6.18
CA ALA A 2 12.59 5.27 5.68
C ALA A 2 11.92 5.84 4.44
N ALA A 3 11.15 5.00 3.75
CA ALA A 3 10.23 5.44 2.72
C ALA A 3 8.85 4.81 2.92
N LEU A 4 7.80 5.62 2.84
CA LEU A 4 6.40 5.22 2.99
C LEU A 4 5.54 5.98 1.97
N THR A 5 4.30 5.56 1.77
CA THR A 5 3.32 6.29 0.95
C THR A 5 2.42 7.15 1.83
N PRO A 6 1.74 8.18 1.28
CA PRO A 6 0.66 8.86 1.97
C PRO A 6 -0.43 7.89 2.48
N GLU A 7 -1.09 8.25 3.58
CA GLU A 7 -2.25 7.50 4.09
C GLU A 7 -3.47 7.65 3.16
N HIS A 8 -3.60 8.81 2.51
CA HIS A 8 -4.57 9.06 1.46
C HIS A 8 -4.00 10.03 0.44
N GLU A 9 -4.64 10.11 -0.73
CA GLU A 9 -4.30 11.05 -1.80
C GLU A 9 -5.20 12.31 -1.81
N ASN A 10 -6.18 12.38 -0.91
CA ASN A 10 -7.16 13.48 -0.85
C ASN A 10 -7.42 13.91 0.60
N GLU A 11 -7.19 15.19 0.88
CA GLU A 11 -7.36 15.80 2.20
C GLU A 11 -8.82 15.74 2.69
N ASN A 12 -9.82 15.66 1.81
CA ASN A 12 -11.22 15.61 2.26
C ASN A 12 -11.64 14.27 2.87
N ILE A 13 -10.85 13.21 2.66
CA ILE A 13 -11.22 11.84 3.03
C ILE A 13 -10.36 11.33 4.19
N GLY A 14 -9.16 11.91 4.38
CA GLY A 14 -8.15 11.33 5.25
C GLY A 14 -8.48 11.32 6.74
N TRP A 15 -8.09 10.24 7.42
CA TRP A 15 -8.32 10.12 8.86
C TRP A 15 -7.48 11.11 9.66
N TYR A 16 -6.18 11.23 9.35
CA TYR A 16 -5.24 12.04 10.11
C TYR A 16 -5.65 13.51 10.19
N ASN A 17 -5.94 14.12 9.06
CA ASN A 17 -6.28 15.55 9.01
C ASN A 17 -7.68 15.88 9.56
N ARG A 18 -8.54 14.86 9.78
CA ARG A 18 -9.91 15.05 10.28
C ARG A 18 -10.06 14.69 11.75
N PHE A 19 -9.30 13.72 12.24
CA PHE A 19 -9.58 13.08 13.52
C PHE A 19 -8.36 12.92 14.44
N ALA A 20 -7.14 12.97 13.93
CA ALA A 20 -5.96 12.76 14.77
C ALA A 20 -5.83 13.86 15.83
N ARG A 21 -5.52 13.44 17.06
CA ARG A 21 -5.30 14.33 18.23
C ARG A 21 -3.86 14.32 18.71
N HIS A 22 -2.96 13.91 17.83
CA HIS A 22 -1.51 13.87 18.02
C HIS A 22 -0.85 14.36 16.72
N PRO A 23 0.44 14.73 16.76
CA PRO A 23 1.16 15.12 15.56
C PRO A 23 1.17 14.00 14.51
N PHE A 24 1.18 14.37 13.23
CA PHE A 24 1.29 13.42 12.12
C PHE A 24 2.02 14.04 10.94
N TYR A 25 2.61 13.22 10.08
CA TYR A 25 3.47 13.72 9.02
C TYR A 25 2.69 14.47 7.92
N GLY A 26 3.17 15.67 7.57
CA GLY A 26 2.64 16.45 6.46
C GLY A 26 1.15 16.78 6.62
N ARG A 27 0.40 16.73 5.52
CA ARG A 27 -1.04 17.05 5.51
C ARG A 27 -1.96 15.84 5.61
N LEU A 28 -1.47 14.67 5.21
CA LEU A 28 -2.29 13.47 5.00
C LEU A 28 -1.91 12.34 5.95
N GLY A 29 -0.76 12.46 6.63
CA GLY A 29 -0.10 11.32 7.27
C GLY A 29 0.46 10.33 6.26
N VAL A 30 1.11 9.29 6.77
CA VAL A 30 1.65 8.16 5.98
C VAL A 30 1.06 6.83 6.43
N ASN A 31 1.03 5.86 5.52
CA ASN A 31 0.57 4.51 5.80
C ASN A 31 1.75 3.60 6.19
N SER A 32 1.67 2.93 7.34
CA SER A 32 2.74 2.03 7.83
C SER A 32 2.71 0.63 7.19
N GLY A 33 1.69 0.28 6.40
CA GLY A 33 1.53 -1.05 5.83
C GLY A 33 2.66 -1.48 4.87
N VAL A 34 3.31 -0.52 4.22
CA VAL A 34 4.54 -0.75 3.45
C VAL A 34 5.57 0.30 3.81
N MET A 35 6.69 -0.15 4.36
CA MET A 35 7.78 0.71 4.79
C MET A 35 9.11 0.15 4.31
N LEU A 36 9.82 0.93 3.49
CA LEU A 36 11.21 0.65 3.17
C LEU A 36 12.09 1.21 4.29
N MET A 37 13.01 0.40 4.81
CA MET A 37 13.79 0.75 6.01
C MET A 37 15.29 0.69 5.71
N ASN A 38 16.00 1.81 5.87
CA ASN A 38 17.46 1.79 5.92
C ASN A 38 17.90 1.52 7.36
N LEU A 39 18.08 0.23 7.68
CA LEU A 39 18.35 -0.21 9.05
C LEU A 39 19.66 0.34 9.62
N THR A 40 20.67 0.61 8.78
CA THR A 40 21.92 1.24 9.23
C THR A 40 21.67 2.65 9.74
N ARG A 41 21.02 3.50 8.93
CA ARG A 41 20.68 4.88 9.32
C ARG A 41 19.72 4.91 10.52
N MET A 42 18.81 3.94 10.63
CA MET A 42 17.89 3.84 11.77
C MET A 42 18.63 3.51 13.08
N ARG A 43 19.60 2.58 13.04
CA ARG A 43 20.43 2.25 14.21
C ARG A 43 21.33 3.41 14.61
N GLU A 44 21.99 4.06 13.65
CA GLU A 44 22.82 5.26 13.90
C GLU A 44 22.02 6.41 14.51
N PHE A 45 20.75 6.54 14.14
CA PHE A 45 19.84 7.54 14.70
C PHE A 45 19.15 7.09 15.99
N HIS A 46 19.51 5.93 16.56
CA HIS A 46 18.87 5.37 17.75
C HIS A 46 17.33 5.32 17.64
N TRP A 47 16.82 4.92 16.47
CA TRP A 47 15.39 4.89 16.14
C TRP A 47 14.51 4.30 17.25
N GLU A 48 14.91 3.17 17.82
CA GLU A 48 14.15 2.49 18.88
C GLU A 48 13.91 3.40 20.10
N LYS A 49 14.92 4.15 20.53
CA LYS A 49 14.79 5.08 21.67
C LYS A 49 13.74 6.16 21.39
N HIS A 50 13.70 6.69 20.17
CA HIS A 50 12.69 7.66 19.76
C HIS A 50 11.30 7.04 19.74
N ILE A 51 11.15 5.84 19.19
CA ILE A 51 9.87 5.12 19.14
C ILE A 51 9.33 4.86 20.56
N LEU A 52 10.17 4.39 21.48
CA LEU A 52 9.78 4.15 22.87
C LEU A 52 9.37 5.45 23.56
N SER A 53 10.12 6.54 23.35
CA SER A 53 9.77 7.86 23.91
C SER A 53 8.43 8.38 23.38
N ILE A 54 8.18 8.25 22.08
CA ILE A 54 6.90 8.63 21.45
C ILE A 54 5.77 7.78 22.01
N HIS A 55 5.96 6.47 22.12
CA HIS A 55 4.96 5.59 22.70
C HIS A 55 4.62 6.03 24.14
N GLU A 56 5.61 6.25 25.00
CA GLU A 56 5.34 6.66 26.38
C GLU A 56 4.58 7.98 26.49
N GLU A 57 4.89 8.96 25.64
CA GLU A 57 4.24 10.28 25.63
C GLU A 57 2.80 10.24 25.05
N TYR A 58 2.59 9.41 24.03
CA TYR A 58 1.34 9.40 23.24
C TYR A 58 0.47 8.17 23.44
N LYS A 59 0.84 7.19 24.27
CA LYS A 59 0.09 5.92 24.46
C LYS A 59 -1.40 6.06 24.77
N LEU A 60 -1.82 7.16 25.40
CA LEU A 60 -3.24 7.43 25.68
C LEU A 60 -3.99 8.13 24.53
N ARG A 61 -3.27 8.59 23.50
CA ARG A 61 -3.78 9.32 22.33
C ARG A 61 -3.62 8.54 21.02
N ILE A 62 -2.80 7.49 21.01
CA ILE A 62 -2.62 6.59 19.87
C ILE A 62 -3.88 5.74 19.67
N ILE A 63 -4.38 5.71 18.44
CA ILE A 63 -5.54 4.92 18.01
C ILE A 63 -5.10 3.80 17.06
N TRP A 64 -4.17 4.11 16.13
CA TRP A 64 -3.67 3.21 15.10
C TRP A 64 -2.23 2.72 15.36
N GLY A 65 -1.92 2.37 16.61
CA GLY A 65 -0.71 1.64 16.99
C GLY A 65 0.58 2.16 16.36
N ASP A 66 1.23 1.30 15.58
CA ASP A 66 2.47 1.58 14.85
C ASP A 66 2.33 2.72 13.85
N GLN A 67 1.20 2.83 13.16
CA GLN A 67 0.95 3.88 12.16
C GLN A 67 1.00 5.27 12.79
N ASP A 68 0.38 5.45 13.96
CA ASP A 68 0.39 6.73 14.67
C ASP A 68 1.79 7.07 15.19
N ILE A 69 2.50 6.09 15.78
CA ILE A 69 3.87 6.29 16.25
C ILE A 69 4.78 6.73 15.11
N ILE A 70 4.70 6.06 13.96
CA ILE A 70 5.49 6.39 12.76
C ILE A 70 5.15 7.80 12.26
N ASN A 71 3.87 8.16 12.25
CA ASN A 71 3.42 9.49 11.86
C ASN A 71 3.95 10.59 12.81
N ILE A 72 3.90 10.35 14.12
CA ILE A 72 4.44 11.27 15.12
C ILE A 72 5.97 11.39 14.94
N PHE A 73 6.67 10.28 14.72
CA PHE A 73 8.12 10.30 14.50
C PHE A 73 8.48 11.18 13.30
N PHE A 74 7.83 10.99 12.15
CA PHE A 74 8.15 11.77 10.96
C PHE A 74 7.62 13.21 11.00
N TYR A 75 6.62 13.52 11.83
CA TYR A 75 6.27 14.91 12.13
C TYR A 75 7.47 15.67 12.70
N TYR A 76 8.21 15.07 13.64
CA TYR A 76 9.39 15.70 14.25
C TYR A 76 10.65 15.58 13.39
N TYR A 77 10.76 14.54 12.56
CA TYR A 77 11.93 14.27 11.71
C TYR A 77 11.56 14.15 10.22
N PRO A 78 10.99 15.20 9.60
CA PRO A 78 10.44 15.11 8.25
C PRO A 78 11.52 14.86 7.19
N ASP A 79 12.75 15.31 7.41
CA ASP A 79 13.91 15.09 6.54
C ASP A 79 14.38 13.62 6.50
N LYS A 80 13.91 12.80 7.45
CA LYS A 80 14.22 11.36 7.51
C LYS A 80 13.25 10.51 6.68
N LEU A 81 12.20 11.10 6.11
CA LEU A 81 11.23 10.39 5.29
C LEU A 81 11.40 10.68 3.80
N PHE A 82 11.38 9.63 2.99
CA PHE A 82 11.14 9.74 1.56
C PHE A 82 9.70 9.30 1.26
N VAL A 83 8.89 10.19 0.69
CA VAL A 83 7.49 9.87 0.35
C VAL A 83 7.44 9.20 -1.02
N MET A 84 7.04 7.94 -1.04
CA MET A 84 6.85 7.17 -2.27
C MET A 84 5.46 7.45 -2.87
N PRO A 85 5.32 7.35 -4.20
CA PRO A 85 4.01 7.41 -4.84
C PRO A 85 3.08 6.27 -4.39
N CYS A 86 1.77 6.51 -4.43
CA CYS A 86 0.71 5.59 -3.99
C CYS A 86 0.73 4.19 -4.65
N GLU A 87 1.30 4.07 -5.85
CA GLU A 87 1.44 2.81 -6.59
C GLU A 87 2.30 1.75 -5.86
N TYR A 88 3.12 2.17 -4.87
CA TYR A 88 3.94 1.30 -4.02
C TYR A 88 3.21 0.79 -2.77
N ASN A 89 1.96 1.17 -2.57
CA ASN A 89 1.13 0.70 -1.45
C ASN A 89 -0.35 0.83 -1.85
N TYR A 90 -0.73 0.18 -2.95
CA TYR A 90 -2.05 0.34 -3.54
C TYR A 90 -3.08 -0.44 -2.71
N ARG A 91 -4.04 0.29 -2.13
CA ARG A 91 -5.12 -0.24 -1.28
C ARG A 91 -6.48 -0.07 -1.95
N PRO A 92 -7.52 -0.82 -1.54
CA PRO A 92 -8.87 -0.65 -2.04
C PRO A 92 -9.44 0.76 -1.86
N ASP A 93 -9.00 1.49 -0.84
CA ASP A 93 -9.40 2.89 -0.62
C ASP A 93 -9.05 3.81 -1.81
N HIS A 94 -8.12 3.41 -2.69
CA HIS A 94 -7.76 4.14 -3.92
C HIS A 94 -8.70 3.91 -5.12
N CYS A 95 -9.64 2.96 -5.03
CA CYS A 95 -10.53 2.61 -6.14
C CYS A 95 -11.98 2.31 -5.73
N MET A 96 -12.25 2.03 -4.46
CA MET A 96 -13.57 1.58 -4.01
C MET A 96 -14.66 2.66 -4.10
N TYR A 97 -14.29 3.94 -3.98
CA TYR A 97 -15.22 5.08 -4.08
C TYR A 97 -14.90 5.98 -5.28
N MET A 98 -13.61 6.25 -5.51
CA MET A 98 -13.11 7.06 -6.62
C MET A 98 -11.65 6.67 -6.89
N SER A 99 -11.18 6.89 -8.12
CA SER A 99 -9.78 6.68 -8.47
C SER A 99 -8.94 7.86 -8.00
N THR A 100 -8.21 7.71 -6.89
CA THR A 100 -7.45 8.81 -6.27
C THR A 100 -5.95 8.68 -6.45
N CYS A 101 -5.46 7.48 -6.76
CA CYS A 101 -4.04 7.24 -7.01
C CYS A 101 -3.71 7.44 -8.49
N ASN A 102 -2.81 8.38 -8.79
CA ASN A 102 -2.36 8.62 -10.16
C ASN A 102 -1.27 7.59 -10.56
N MET A 103 -1.65 6.66 -11.44
CA MET A 103 -0.80 5.53 -11.88
C MET A 103 -0.30 5.65 -13.33
N THR A 104 -0.53 6.81 -13.98
CA THR A 104 -0.41 7.02 -15.43
C THR A 104 0.89 6.53 -16.06
N HIS A 105 2.02 6.56 -15.33
CA HIS A 105 3.32 6.20 -15.89
C HIS A 105 3.73 4.74 -15.68
N SER A 106 3.33 4.08 -14.58
CA SER A 106 3.89 2.77 -14.21
C SER A 106 2.89 1.68 -13.83
N GLY A 107 1.59 1.99 -13.71
CA GLY A 107 0.62 1.03 -13.19
C GLY A 107 0.88 0.70 -11.72
N VAL A 108 0.14 -0.29 -11.19
CA VAL A 108 0.29 -0.68 -9.77
C VAL A 108 1.56 -1.50 -9.57
N LYS A 109 2.38 -1.14 -8.58
CA LYS A 109 3.66 -1.82 -8.27
C LYS A 109 3.54 -2.80 -7.10
N LEU A 110 2.77 -2.44 -6.07
CA LEU A 110 2.56 -3.27 -4.89
C LEU A 110 1.11 -3.15 -4.43
N MET A 111 0.44 -4.29 -4.31
CA MET A 111 -0.93 -4.42 -3.82
C MET A 111 -0.94 -4.73 -2.32
N HIS A 112 -1.71 -3.97 -1.55
CA HIS A 112 -1.85 -4.13 -0.11
C HIS A 112 -3.30 -4.52 0.24
N GLY A 113 -3.49 -5.76 0.68
CA GLY A 113 -4.77 -6.35 1.07
C GLY A 113 -5.25 -5.96 2.48
N ILE A 114 -5.28 -4.67 2.79
CA ILE A 114 -5.78 -4.13 4.06
C ILE A 114 -7.20 -4.64 4.37
N ARG A 115 -7.62 -4.67 5.64
CA ARG A 115 -8.97 -5.10 6.07
C ARG A 115 -9.38 -6.51 5.59
N GLY A 116 -8.39 -7.36 5.29
CA GLY A 116 -8.63 -8.72 4.80
C GLY A 116 -9.16 -8.79 3.36
N TYR A 117 -9.00 -7.74 2.55
CA TYR A 117 -9.56 -7.70 1.19
C TYR A 117 -8.95 -8.72 0.21
N PHE A 118 -7.84 -9.36 0.57
CA PHE A 118 -7.35 -10.55 -0.15
C PHE A 118 -8.18 -11.81 0.06
N HIS A 119 -8.95 -11.88 1.14
CA HIS A 119 -9.67 -13.10 1.55
C HIS A 119 -11.19 -12.94 1.52
N THR A 120 -11.71 -11.83 0.99
CA THR A 120 -13.16 -11.55 0.96
C THR A 120 -13.63 -11.18 -0.44
N ASP A 121 -14.88 -11.49 -0.75
CA ASP A 121 -15.51 -11.12 -2.03
C ASP A 121 -15.91 -9.64 -2.12
N LYS A 122 -15.61 -8.85 -1.08
CA LYS A 122 -15.90 -7.41 -1.05
C LYS A 122 -15.09 -6.64 -2.11
N GLN A 123 -13.90 -7.12 -2.45
CA GLN A 123 -13.02 -6.53 -3.47
C GLN A 123 -12.46 -7.64 -4.38
N PRO A 124 -13.24 -8.11 -5.37
CA PRO A 124 -12.89 -9.27 -6.19
C PRO A 124 -11.53 -9.17 -6.88
N LEU A 125 -11.14 -7.97 -7.33
CA LEU A 125 -9.83 -7.74 -7.95
C LEU A 125 -8.67 -8.12 -7.00
N PHE A 126 -8.76 -7.72 -5.72
CA PHE A 126 -7.71 -7.98 -4.73
C PHE A 126 -7.64 -9.48 -4.40
N LYS A 127 -8.79 -10.12 -4.21
CA LYS A 127 -8.89 -11.56 -3.98
C LYS A 127 -8.27 -12.36 -5.13
N ILE A 128 -8.60 -12.03 -6.38
CA ILE A 128 -8.06 -12.74 -7.56
C ILE A 128 -6.54 -12.61 -7.66
N ILE A 129 -6.00 -11.44 -7.37
CA ILE A 129 -4.54 -11.24 -7.36
C ILE A 129 -3.88 -12.11 -6.29
N TYR A 130 -4.44 -12.12 -5.08
CA TYR A 130 -3.96 -12.98 -4.00
C TYR A 130 -4.01 -14.46 -4.39
N GLU A 131 -5.16 -14.96 -4.86
CA GLU A 131 -5.33 -16.36 -5.25
C GLU A 131 -4.42 -16.75 -6.42
N SER A 132 -4.17 -15.84 -7.37
CA SER A 132 -3.24 -16.07 -8.48
C SER A 132 -1.81 -16.24 -7.98
N MET A 133 -1.39 -15.46 -6.98
CA MET A 133 -0.08 -15.59 -6.37
C MET A 133 0.02 -16.83 -5.47
N GLU A 134 -1.02 -17.14 -4.70
CA GLU A 134 -1.07 -18.31 -3.81
C GLU A 134 -0.98 -19.63 -4.59
N ARG A 135 -1.62 -19.70 -5.77
CA ARG A 135 -1.54 -20.87 -6.66
C ARG A 135 -0.26 -20.94 -7.48
N TYR A 136 0.49 -19.83 -7.58
CA TYR A 136 1.69 -19.78 -8.41
C TYR A 136 2.86 -20.48 -7.70
N GLN A 137 3.33 -21.57 -8.29
CA GLN A 137 4.55 -22.23 -7.86
C GLN A 137 5.77 -21.42 -8.31
N LEU A 138 6.50 -20.84 -7.34
CA LEU A 138 7.75 -20.13 -7.60
C LEU A 138 8.74 -21.03 -8.37
N GLY A 139 9.38 -20.44 -9.39
CA GLY A 139 10.32 -21.13 -10.29
C GLY A 139 9.66 -21.84 -11.48
N SER A 140 8.33 -21.99 -11.49
CA SER A 140 7.61 -22.46 -12.67
C SER A 140 7.41 -21.34 -13.70
N ASN A 141 7.01 -21.68 -14.93
CA ASN A 141 6.85 -20.71 -16.01
C ASN A 141 5.88 -19.58 -15.61
N THR A 142 6.40 -18.36 -15.49
CA THR A 142 5.66 -17.19 -15.00
C THR A 142 4.54 -16.77 -15.95
N ASN A 143 4.72 -16.95 -17.25
CA ASN A 143 3.70 -16.59 -18.22
C ASN A 143 2.50 -17.53 -18.11
N THR A 144 2.75 -18.84 -18.21
CA THR A 144 1.68 -19.84 -18.23
C THR A 144 1.02 -20.04 -16.87
N ASN A 145 1.80 -19.98 -15.78
CA ASN A 145 1.32 -20.37 -14.46
C ASN A 145 0.97 -19.17 -13.56
N PHE A 146 1.25 -17.93 -13.98
CA PHE A 146 0.86 -16.74 -13.24
C PHE A 146 0.17 -15.69 -14.13
N LEU A 147 0.82 -15.19 -15.18
CA LEU A 147 0.30 -14.06 -15.97
C LEU A 147 -1.00 -14.40 -16.70
N MET A 148 -1.08 -15.56 -17.34
CA MET A 148 -2.30 -16.02 -18.02
C MET A 148 -3.46 -16.27 -17.03
N PRO A 149 -3.29 -17.04 -15.93
CA PRO A 149 -4.32 -17.19 -14.90
C PRO A 149 -4.80 -15.85 -14.32
N LEU A 150 -3.87 -14.94 -14.01
CA LEU A 150 -4.20 -13.61 -13.51
C LEU A 150 -5.06 -12.82 -14.50
N ARG A 151 -4.68 -12.81 -15.79
CA ARG A 151 -5.46 -12.14 -16.85
C ARG A 151 -6.87 -12.72 -16.97
N THR A 152 -7.00 -14.05 -16.93
CA THR A 152 -8.31 -14.72 -16.96
C THR A 152 -9.15 -14.38 -15.74
N GLY A 153 -8.56 -14.38 -14.55
CA GLY A 153 -9.24 -14.01 -13.31
C GLY A 153 -9.73 -12.56 -13.34
N LEU A 154 -8.87 -11.62 -13.74
CA LEU A 154 -9.22 -10.19 -13.79
C LEU A 154 -10.30 -9.85 -14.84
N ASN A 155 -10.55 -10.74 -15.81
CA ASN A 155 -11.62 -10.61 -16.79
C ASN A 155 -12.97 -11.17 -16.31
N GLN A 156 -13.06 -11.73 -15.09
CA GLN A 156 -14.32 -12.22 -14.54
C GLN A 156 -15.35 -11.09 -14.37
N LYS A 157 -16.63 -11.44 -14.56
CA LYS A 157 -17.75 -10.49 -14.44
C LYS A 157 -17.77 -9.78 -13.09
N SER A 158 -17.52 -10.52 -12.00
CA SER A 158 -17.46 -9.98 -10.63
C SER A 158 -16.39 -8.89 -10.45
N VAL A 159 -15.27 -8.97 -11.17
CA VAL A 159 -14.24 -7.93 -11.18
C VAL A 159 -14.71 -6.75 -12.01
N ASN A 160 -15.08 -6.99 -13.27
CA ASN A 160 -15.41 -5.93 -14.23
C ASN A 160 -16.56 -5.03 -13.78
N GLU A 161 -17.54 -5.58 -13.05
CA GLU A 161 -18.67 -4.82 -12.52
C GLU A 161 -18.36 -4.11 -11.19
N SER A 162 -17.23 -4.42 -10.56
CA SER A 162 -16.80 -3.77 -9.31
C SER A 162 -16.10 -2.42 -9.57
N SER A 163 -16.18 -1.49 -8.61
CA SER A 163 -15.51 -0.18 -8.73
C SER A 163 -14.00 -0.32 -8.94
N CYS A 164 -13.36 -1.23 -8.20
CA CYS A 164 -11.93 -1.48 -8.32
C CYS A 164 -11.55 -2.24 -9.59
N GLY A 165 -12.45 -2.99 -10.24
CA GLY A 165 -12.15 -3.67 -11.50
C GLY A 165 -11.69 -2.73 -12.64
N LYS A 166 -12.04 -1.44 -12.55
CA LYS A 166 -11.60 -0.41 -13.51
C LYS A 166 -10.07 -0.27 -13.60
N ILE A 167 -9.32 -0.72 -12.59
CA ILE A 167 -7.85 -0.66 -12.57
C ILE A 167 -7.17 -1.96 -13.01
N SER A 168 -7.91 -2.97 -13.48
CA SER A 168 -7.35 -4.25 -13.95
C SER A 168 -6.22 -4.07 -14.96
N THR A 169 -6.35 -3.10 -15.88
CA THR A 169 -5.31 -2.78 -16.87
C THR A 169 -4.02 -2.28 -16.22
N GLU A 170 -4.11 -1.44 -15.19
CA GLU A 170 -2.95 -0.90 -14.48
C GLU A 170 -2.24 -1.97 -13.65
N VAL A 171 -2.97 -2.93 -13.11
CA VAL A 171 -2.40 -4.13 -12.46
C VAL A 171 -1.66 -4.99 -13.48
N LEU A 172 -2.30 -5.27 -14.62
CA LEU A 172 -1.71 -6.12 -15.65
C LEU A 172 -0.51 -5.49 -16.35
N LYS A 173 -0.42 -4.15 -16.41
CA LYS A 173 0.69 -3.43 -17.03
C LYS A 173 2.04 -3.82 -16.42
N MET A 174 2.13 -3.83 -15.08
CA MET A 174 3.37 -4.20 -14.40
C MET A 174 3.67 -5.69 -14.54
N ALA A 175 2.67 -6.56 -14.33
CA ALA A 175 2.85 -8.01 -14.47
C ALA A 175 3.29 -8.40 -15.90
N THR A 176 2.71 -7.77 -16.92
CA THR A 176 3.08 -7.99 -18.33
C THR A 176 4.49 -7.48 -18.62
N LYS A 177 4.87 -6.34 -18.06
CA LYS A 177 6.24 -5.80 -18.23
C LYS A 177 7.29 -6.74 -17.62
N LEU A 178 7.01 -7.32 -16.46
CA LEU A 178 7.95 -8.20 -15.76
C LEU A 178 8.02 -9.61 -16.36
N PHE A 179 6.89 -10.14 -16.84
CA PHE A 179 6.78 -11.57 -17.18
C PHE A 179 6.39 -11.86 -18.63
N GLY A 180 6.02 -10.83 -19.42
CA GLY A 180 5.53 -11.00 -20.79
C GLY A 180 6.58 -11.41 -21.81
N ASN A 181 7.87 -11.21 -21.51
CA ASN A 181 8.99 -11.57 -22.40
C ASN A 181 9.70 -12.87 -21.98
N SER A 182 9.17 -13.60 -21.00
CA SER A 182 9.69 -14.89 -20.56
C SER A 182 9.27 -15.97 -21.56
N PHE A 183 10.02 -16.12 -22.65
CA PHE A 183 9.91 -17.24 -23.60
C PHE A 183 10.89 -18.34 -23.21
#